data_AF-A0A836QMJ9-F1
#
_entry.id   AF-A0A836QMJ9-F1
#
_cell.length_a   1.000
_cell.length_b   1.000
_cell.length_c   1.000
_cell.angle_alpha   90.00
_cell.angle_beta   90.00
_cell.angle_gamma   90.00
#
_symmetry.space_group_name_H-M   'P 1'
#
loop_
_entity.id
_entity.type
_entity.pdbx_description
1 polymer ?
#
loop_
_entity_poly.entity_id
_entity_poly.type
_entity_poly.pdbx_seq_one_letter_code
_entity_poly.pdbx_strand_id
1 'polypeptide(L)'
;WEQRYSRALSIFQRIFVSSEMGVRKPEPRSYEAVSRELEIPLDKMVFFDDTLVNIHGARAVGMPAVHVRTVGDVERSVIELIG
;
A
#
# COMPACT_ATOMS: atom_id res chain seq x y z
N TRP A 1 -1.93 -6.76 18.32
CA TRP A 1 -0.72 -6.28 17.61
C TRP A 1 -0.68 -4.75 17.63
N GLU A 2 -1.81 -4.07 17.55
CA GLU A 2 -1.93 -2.60 17.64
C GLU A 2 -1.21 -1.99 18.85
N GLN A 3 -1.45 -2.50 20.07
CA GLN A 3 -0.77 -1.98 21.27
C GLN A 3 0.76 -2.15 21.21
N ARG A 4 1.25 -3.23 20.58
CA ARG A 4 2.69 -3.52 20.43
C ARG A 4 3.37 -2.59 19.43
N TYR A 5 2.66 -2.18 18.38
CA TYR A 5 3.19 -1.36 17.29
C TYR A 5 2.63 0.08 17.28
N SER A 6 2.02 0.52 18.38
CA SER A 6 1.30 1.81 18.48
C SER A 6 2.13 3.01 18.00
N ARG A 7 3.42 3.08 18.37
CA ARG A 7 4.33 4.15 17.92
C ARG A 7 4.55 4.15 16.40
N ALA A 8 4.66 2.98 15.78
CA ALA A 8 4.84 2.89 14.33
C ALA A 8 3.52 3.15 13.59
N LEU A 9 2.38 2.84 14.21
CA LEU A 9 1.06 3.03 13.63
C LEU A 9 0.55 4.48 13.73
N SER A 10 1.06 5.27 14.68
CA SER A 10 0.58 6.64 14.94
C SER A 10 0.78 7.63 13.80
N ILE A 11 1.62 7.31 12.81
CA ILE A 11 1.87 8.16 11.63
C ILE A 11 0.84 7.93 10.52
N PHE A 12 0.03 6.87 10.60
CA PHE A 12 -0.98 6.54 9.59
C PHE A 12 -2.33 7.15 9.96
N GLN A 13 -2.96 7.81 9.00
CA GLN A 13 -4.29 8.39 9.17
C GLN A 13 -5.39 7.32 9.19
N ARG A 14 -5.19 6.23 8.45
CA ARG A 14 -6.11 5.08 8.34
C ARG A 14 -5.29 3.80 8.25
N ILE A 15 -5.81 2.73 8.86
CA ILE A 15 -5.17 1.41 8.90
C ILE A 15 -6.17 0.40 8.33
N PHE A 16 -5.70 -0.46 7.44
CA PHE A 16 -6.49 -1.47 6.75
C PHE A 16 -5.92 -2.85 7.04
N VAL A 17 -6.73 -3.73 7.62
CA VAL A 17 -6.30 -5.06 8.08
C VAL A 17 -7.01 -6.14 7.28
N SER A 18 -6.25 -6.97 6.56
CA SER A 18 -6.82 -8.00 5.68
C SER A 18 -7.80 -8.96 6.36
N SER A 19 -7.58 -9.33 7.64
CA SER A 19 -8.49 -10.18 8.40
C SER A 19 -9.83 -9.51 8.71
N GLU A 20 -9.87 -8.18 8.79
CA GLU A 20 -11.09 -7.41 9.02
C GLU A 20 -11.82 -7.11 7.70
N MET A 21 -11.06 -6.90 6.63
CA MET A 21 -11.60 -6.62 5.29
C MET A 21 -12.09 -7.87 4.55
N GLY A 22 -11.62 -9.06 4.94
CA GLY A 22 -11.96 -10.32 4.26
C GLY A 22 -11.33 -10.47 2.86
N VAL A 23 -10.38 -9.61 2.51
CA VAL A 23 -9.62 -9.62 1.25
C VAL A 23 -8.15 -9.44 1.54
N ARG A 24 -7.29 -9.97 0.68
CA ARG A 24 -5.83 -9.87 0.88
C ARG A 24 -5.07 -9.65 -0.42
N LYS A 25 -3.92 -9.00 -0.32
CA LYS A 25 -2.95 -8.95 -1.42
C LYS A 25 -2.50 -10.38 -1.78
N PRO A 26 -2.28 -10.70 -3.07
CA PRO A 26 -2.31 -9.82 -4.25
C PRO A 26 -3.67 -9.72 -4.95
N GLU A 27 -4.78 -10.07 -4.29
CA GLU A 27 -6.10 -10.07 -4.93
C GLU A 27 -6.51 -8.65 -5.34
N PRO A 28 -7.01 -8.41 -6.57
CA PRO A 28 -7.45 -7.09 -7.05
C PRO A 28 -8.38 -6.37 -6.06
N ARG A 29 -9.33 -7.13 -5.48
CA ARG A 29 -10.32 -6.64 -4.51
C ARG A 29 -9.69 -6.02 -3.27
N SER A 30 -8.48 -6.41 -2.88
CA SER A 30 -7.77 -5.83 -1.73
C SER A 30 -7.35 -4.38 -2.00
N TYR A 31 -6.88 -4.07 -3.21
CA TYR A 31 -6.47 -2.72 -3.60
C TYR A 31 -7.69 -1.83 -3.88
N GLU A 32 -8.68 -2.38 -4.59
CA GLU A 32 -9.94 -1.71 -4.89
C GLU A 32 -10.72 -1.34 -3.62
N ALA A 33 -10.70 -2.19 -2.59
CA ALA A 33 -11.36 -1.89 -1.32
C ALA A 33 -10.74 -0.68 -0.61
N VAL A 34 -9.41 -0.54 -0.62
CA VAL A 34 -8.71 0.62 -0.06
C VAL A 34 -9.02 1.88 -0.86
N SER A 35 -8.97 1.80 -2.20
CA SER A 35 -9.34 2.91 -3.08
C SER A 35 -10.78 3.38 -2.84
N ARG A 36 -11.73 2.44 -2.70
CA ARG A 36 -13.14 2.73 -2.43
C ARG A 36 -13.36 3.40 -1.07
N GLU A 37 -12.74 2.89 -0.01
CA GLU A 37 -12.90 3.44 1.35
C GLU A 37 -12.30 4.84 1.48
N LEU A 38 -11.20 5.12 0.78
CA LEU A 38 -10.54 6.42 0.80
C LEU A 38 -11.12 7.41 -0.22
N GLU A 39 -11.99 6.95 -1.13
CA GLU A 39 -12.49 7.74 -2.26
C GLU A 39 -11.37 8.33 -3.13
N ILE A 40 -10.24 7.61 -3.23
CA ILE A 40 -9.06 7.99 -4.02
C ILE A 40 -8.89 6.99 -5.16
N PRO A 41 -8.83 7.44 -6.43
CA PRO A 41 -8.56 6.57 -7.57
C PRO A 41 -7.23 5.81 -7.46
N LEU A 42 -7.18 4.56 -7.94
CA LEU A 42 -6.00 3.69 -7.85
C LEU A 42 -4.74 4.32 -8.48
N ASP A 43 -4.90 5.06 -9.58
CA ASP A 43 -3.82 5.74 -10.30
C ASP A 43 -3.29 7.00 -9.56
N LYS A 44 -3.96 7.42 -8.50
CA LYS A 44 -3.54 8.49 -7.57
C LYS A 44 -2.94 7.95 -6.27
N MET A 45 -2.75 6.64 -6.17
CA MET A 45 -2.15 5.98 -5.01
C MET A 45 -0.81 5.38 -5.40
N VAL A 46 0.14 5.36 -4.45
CA VAL A 46 1.40 4.63 -4.63
C VAL A 46 1.51 3.57 -3.55
N PHE A 47 1.76 2.33 -3.98
CA PHE A 47 1.86 1.17 -3.12
C PHE A 47 3.31 0.72 -2.93
N PHE A 48 3.70 0.54 -1.67
CA PHE A 48 5.04 0.08 -1.29
C PHE A 48 4.93 -1.29 -0.61
N ASP A 49 5.69 -2.27 -1.11
CA ASP A 49 5.69 -3.64 -0.55
C ASP A 49 7.01 -4.34 -0.89
N ASP A 50 7.46 -5.22 -0.01
CA ASP A 50 8.67 -6.03 -0.19
C ASP A 50 8.43 -7.32 -0.99
N THR A 51 7.18 -7.72 -1.16
CA THR A 51 6.80 -8.97 -1.82
C THR A 51 6.43 -8.72 -3.28
N LEU A 52 7.23 -9.26 -4.21
CA LEU A 52 7.07 -9.02 -5.66
C LEU A 52 5.68 -9.38 -6.20
N VAL A 53 5.03 -10.44 -5.68
CA VAL A 53 3.67 -10.82 -6.12
C VAL A 53 2.63 -9.75 -5.79
N ASN A 54 2.78 -9.05 -4.66
CA ASN A 54 1.90 -7.93 -4.29
C ASN A 54 2.12 -6.72 -5.19
N ILE A 55 3.36 -6.49 -5.64
CA ILE A 55 3.68 -5.44 -6.59
C ILE A 55 3.00 -5.71 -7.94
N HIS A 56 3.06 -6.94 -8.43
CA HIS A 56 2.36 -7.32 -9.65
C HIS A 56 0.84 -7.19 -9.51
N GLY A 57 0.26 -7.59 -8.38
CA GLY A 57 -1.17 -7.44 -8.10
C GLY A 57 -1.63 -5.98 -8.13
N ALA A 58 -0.88 -5.07 -7.49
CA ALA A 58 -1.17 -3.64 -7.50
C ALA A 58 -1.09 -3.05 -8.93
N ARG A 59 -0.02 -3.37 -9.67
CA ARG A 59 0.15 -2.87 -11.05
C ARG A 59 -0.94 -3.39 -11.99
N ALA A 60 -1.42 -4.61 -11.80
CA ALA A 60 -2.48 -5.20 -12.61
C ALA A 60 -3.82 -4.45 -12.52
N VAL A 61 -4.07 -3.75 -11.40
CA VAL A 61 -5.25 -2.90 -11.21
C VAL A 61 -5.00 -1.42 -11.52
N GLY A 62 -3.85 -1.08 -12.09
CA GLY A 62 -3.50 0.30 -12.44
C GLY A 62 -2.96 1.15 -11.28
N MET A 63 -2.62 0.53 -10.14
CA MET A 63 -2.00 1.22 -9.00
C MET A 63 -0.47 1.26 -9.17
N PRO A 64 0.15 2.46 -9.23
CA PRO A 64 1.60 2.60 -9.12
C PRO A 64 2.15 1.84 -7.91
N ALA A 65 3.21 1.06 -8.12
CA ALA A 65 3.78 0.24 -7.06
C ALA A 65 5.31 0.13 -7.12
N VAL A 66 5.94 0.20 -5.95
CA VAL A 66 7.39 0.19 -5.73
C VAL A 66 7.76 -1.07 -4.95
N HIS A 67 8.64 -1.90 -5.53
CA HIS A 67 9.19 -3.06 -4.84
C HIS A 67 10.28 -2.61 -3.87
N VAL A 68 10.00 -2.66 -2.58
CA VAL A 68 10.93 -2.22 -1.53
C VAL A 68 11.88 -3.35 -1.18
N ARG A 69 13.17 -3.17 -1.50
CA ARG A 69 14.24 -4.10 -1.09
C ARG A 69 15.10 -3.49 0.02
N THR A 70 15.15 -2.16 0.04
CA THR A 70 15.91 -1.34 0.98
C THR A 70 15.13 -0.07 1.31
N VAL A 71 15.49 0.59 2.41
CA VAL A 71 14.89 1.89 2.79
C VAL A 71 15.10 2.95 1.69
N GLY A 72 16.25 2.92 1.00
CA GLY A 72 16.57 3.86 -0.07
C GLY A 72 15.65 3.76 -1.29
N ASP A 73 14.92 2.65 -1.47
CA ASP A 73 13.91 2.53 -2.52
C ASP A 73 12.70 3.43 -2.24
N VAL A 74 12.29 3.53 -0.97
CA VAL A 74 11.18 4.40 -0.55
C VAL A 74 11.55 5.87 -0.73
N GLU A 75 12.72 6.27 -0.23
CA GLU A 75 13.19 7.66 -0.31
C GLU A 75 13.26 8.15 -1.76
N ARG A 76 13.88 7.36 -2.64
CA ARG A 76 14.03 7.70 -4.05
C ARG A 76 12.68 7.82 -4.74
N SER A 77 11.80 6.83 -4.57
CA SER A 77 10.49 6.84 -5.22
C SER A 77 9.60 7.97 -4.74
N VAL A 78 9.65 8.33 -3.45
CA VAL A 78 8.89 9.48 -2.94
C VAL A 78 9.38 10.77 -3.60
N ILE A 79 10.71 10.99 -3.69
CA ILE A 79 11.29 12.16 -4.36
C ILE A 79 10.84 12.24 -5.83
N GLU A 80 10.85 11.13 -6.56
CA GLU A 80 10.43 11.09 -7.98
C GLU A 80 8.93 11.36 -8.19
N LEU A 81 8.09 11.13 -7.18
CA LEU A 81 6.65 11.30 -7.27
C LEU A 81 6.15 12.68 -6.84
N ILE A 82 6.88 13.35 -5.94
CA ILE A 82 6.50 14.66 -5.38
C ILE A 82 7.38 15.82 -5.85
N GLY A 83 8.56 15.52 -6.40
CA GLY A 83 9.47 16.50 -6.99
C GLY A 83 9.07 16.89 -8.40
#